data_AF-A0A0D2EEH6-F1
#
_entry.id   AF-A0A0D2EEH6-F1
#
_cell.length_a   1.000
_cell.length_b   1.000
_cell.length_c   1.000
_cell.angle_alpha   90.00
_cell.angle_beta   90.00
_cell.angle_gamma   90.00
#
_symmetry.space_group_name_H-M   'P 1'
#
loop_
_entity.id
_entity.type
_entity.pdbx_description
1 polymer ?
#
loop_
_entity_poly.entity_id
_entity_poly.type
_entity_poly.pdbx_seq_one_letter_code
_entity_poly.pdbx_strand_id
1 'polypeptide(L)'
;MAVKSLSSDRCTLVEFALKTAGIPPERIVIFGQSLGTAVSISLSYHLALQSPPTLFAGSVLIAPFANVELLTQTYSIAGTIPLLSPVVRWPKALDWLNSFIISKWPSKDKLAELIRRLETLWLSEKGIRYDITIIHAQDDYDIPWSHSHILFWHAANATRLPEAILSFEELEVEKAGRKSDLGDGWREVAWRGDAGVLREQIPDHGLHDQIMIYLVVSLAVARALQSQDRE
;
A
#
# COMPACT_ATOMS: atom_id res chain seq x y z
N MET A 1 -21.01 -1.46 13.54
CA MET A 1 -20.35 -1.95 14.77
C MET A 1 -18.94 -2.50 14.50
N ALA A 2 -18.69 -3.16 13.36
CA ALA A 2 -17.39 -3.75 13.01
C ALA A 2 -16.23 -2.76 12.70
N VAL A 3 -16.51 -1.57 12.14
CA VAL A 3 -15.44 -0.60 11.78
C VAL A 3 -14.71 -0.04 13.02
N LYS A 4 -15.39 0.00 14.18
CA LYS A 4 -14.76 0.44 15.44
C LYS A 4 -13.81 -0.61 16.04
N SER A 5 -14.04 -1.91 15.82
CA SER A 5 -13.14 -2.94 16.37
C SER A 5 -11.83 -3.00 15.60
N LEU A 6 -11.84 -3.02 14.26
CA LEU A 6 -10.61 -3.13 13.46
C LEU A 6 -9.66 -1.94 13.60
N SER A 7 -10.19 -0.74 13.86
CA SER A 7 -9.38 0.44 14.19
C SER A 7 -8.80 0.39 15.59
N SER A 8 -9.48 -0.24 16.55
CA SER A 8 -8.95 -0.48 17.89
C SER A 8 -7.87 -1.57 17.85
N ASP A 9 -8.15 -2.68 17.17
CA ASP A 9 -7.29 -3.87 17.12
C ASP A 9 -5.91 -3.54 16.53
N ARG A 10 -5.87 -2.73 15.46
CA ARG A 10 -4.59 -2.30 14.85
C ARG A 10 -3.74 -1.45 15.80
N CYS A 11 -4.36 -0.58 16.60
CA CYS A 11 -3.64 0.26 17.54
C CYS A 11 -3.14 -0.58 18.72
N THR A 12 -3.96 -1.52 19.20
CA THR A 12 -3.56 -2.47 20.23
C THR A 12 -2.36 -3.32 19.80
N LEU A 13 -2.33 -3.81 18.56
CA LEU A 13 -1.18 -4.59 18.05
C LEU A 13 0.10 -3.75 18.00
N VAL A 14 0.01 -2.49 17.57
CA VAL A 14 1.15 -1.56 17.59
C VAL A 14 1.61 -1.28 19.02
N GLU A 15 0.69 -1.00 19.94
CA GLU A 15 1.06 -0.80 21.34
C GLU A 15 1.71 -2.03 21.96
N PHE A 16 1.22 -3.23 21.63
CA PHE A 16 1.87 -4.47 22.05
C PHE A 16 3.30 -4.55 21.51
N ALA A 17 3.51 -4.37 20.20
CA ALA A 17 4.82 -4.47 19.58
C ALA A 17 5.83 -3.46 20.18
N LEU A 18 5.40 -2.21 20.36
CA LEU A 18 6.26 -1.13 20.84
C LEU A 18 6.48 -1.18 22.34
N LYS A 19 5.43 -1.38 23.14
CA LYS A 19 5.48 -1.23 24.60
C LYS A 19 5.67 -2.55 25.34
N THR A 20 5.15 -3.65 24.80
CA THR A 20 5.22 -4.97 25.46
C THR A 20 6.37 -5.82 24.92
N ALA A 21 6.48 -5.95 23.60
CA ALA A 21 7.59 -6.68 22.98
C ALA A 21 8.88 -5.84 22.91
N GLY A 22 8.80 -4.52 23.13
CA GLY A 22 9.95 -3.62 23.17
C GLY A 22 10.68 -3.48 21.84
N ILE A 23 9.99 -3.73 20.72
CA ILE A 23 10.59 -3.65 19.39
C ILE A 23 10.53 -2.18 18.94
N PRO A 24 11.66 -1.55 18.60
CA PRO A 24 11.65 -0.16 18.16
C PRO A 24 10.99 -0.01 16.78
N PRO A 25 10.29 1.11 16.49
CA PRO A 25 9.54 1.30 15.24
C PRO A 25 10.38 1.10 13.96
N GLU A 26 11.63 1.54 13.95
CA GLU A 26 12.58 1.41 12.83
C GLU A 26 12.98 -0.04 12.52
N ARG A 27 12.55 -1.01 13.34
CA ARG A 27 12.75 -2.46 13.12
C ARG A 27 11.44 -3.21 12.83
N ILE A 28 10.36 -2.48 12.55
CA ILE A 28 9.04 -3.04 12.24
C ILE A 28 8.67 -2.65 10.81
N VAL A 29 8.09 -3.58 10.06
CA VAL A 29 7.48 -3.32 8.74
C VAL A 29 5.97 -3.49 8.87
N ILE A 30 5.20 -2.52 8.39
CA ILE A 30 3.76 -2.71 8.23
C ILE A 30 3.53 -3.53 6.97
N PHE A 31 2.89 -4.69 7.13
CA PHE A 31 2.56 -5.59 6.04
C PHE A 31 1.05 -5.67 5.88
N GLY A 32 0.53 -5.49 4.66
CA GLY A 32 -0.89 -5.65 4.38
C GLY A 32 -1.12 -6.30 3.02
N GLN A 33 -2.08 -7.22 2.95
CA GLN A 33 -2.54 -7.85 1.71
C GLN A 33 -4.04 -7.60 1.52
N SER A 34 -4.46 -7.36 0.28
CA SER A 34 -5.87 -7.12 -0.08
C SER A 34 -6.51 -6.05 0.82
N LEU A 35 -7.58 -6.37 1.55
CA LEU A 35 -8.21 -5.48 2.54
C LEU A 35 -7.24 -4.92 3.59
N GLY A 36 -6.25 -5.72 3.98
CA GLY A 36 -5.21 -5.34 4.91
C GLY A 36 -4.40 -4.14 4.43
N THR A 37 -4.32 -3.88 3.11
CA THR A 37 -3.61 -2.71 2.58
C THR A 37 -4.28 -1.40 3.02
N ALA A 38 -5.61 -1.31 2.95
CA ALA A 38 -6.36 -0.14 3.41
C ALA A 38 -6.21 0.07 4.93
N VAL A 39 -6.18 -1.03 5.69
CA VAL A 39 -5.92 -1.04 7.14
C VAL A 39 -4.51 -0.51 7.42
N SER A 40 -3.50 -1.03 6.74
CA SER A 40 -2.10 -0.66 6.88
C SER A 40 -1.83 0.81 6.52
N ILE A 41 -2.39 1.30 5.41
CA ILE A 41 -2.26 2.71 5.01
C ILE A 41 -2.92 3.62 6.04
N SER A 42 -4.13 3.28 6.47
CA SER A 42 -4.86 4.09 7.47
C SER A 42 -4.18 4.07 8.84
N LEU A 43 -3.57 2.95 9.25
CA LEU A 43 -2.77 2.87 10.47
C LEU A 43 -1.55 3.80 10.38
N SER A 44 -0.77 3.68 9.29
CA SER A 44 0.41 4.50 9.05
C SER A 44 0.07 5.99 9.05
N TYR A 45 -1.03 6.36 8.39
CA TYR A 45 -1.55 7.73 8.41
C TYR A 45 -1.90 8.20 9.82
N HIS A 46 -2.64 7.38 10.60
CA HIS A 46 -3.00 7.73 11.97
C HIS A 46 -1.76 7.96 12.85
N LEU A 47 -0.74 7.11 12.75
CA LEU A 47 0.49 7.21 13.53
C LEU A 47 1.38 8.38 13.10
N ALA A 48 1.41 8.72 11.81
CA ALA A 48 2.12 9.89 11.30
C ALA A 48 1.50 11.22 11.75
N LEU A 49 0.22 11.21 12.14
CA LEU A 49 -0.47 12.38 12.68
C LEU A 49 -0.21 12.61 14.18
N GLN A 50 0.35 11.64 14.89
CA GLN A 50 0.65 11.76 16.32
C GLN A 50 1.77 12.78 16.60
N SER A 51 1.95 13.13 17.88
CA SER A 51 3.01 14.02 18.35
C SER A 51 3.69 13.39 19.58
N PRO A 52 4.91 12.83 19.43
CA PRO A 52 5.70 12.73 18.20
C PRO A 52 5.09 11.75 17.17
N PRO A 53 5.35 11.93 15.86
CA PRO A 53 4.92 10.98 14.85
C PRO A 53 5.64 9.63 15.02
N THR A 54 4.93 8.53 14.86
CA THR A 54 5.53 7.18 14.85
C THR A 54 5.61 6.65 13.43
N LEU A 55 6.83 6.37 12.97
CA LEU A 55 7.10 5.83 11.63
C LEU A 55 7.81 4.50 11.77
N PHE A 56 7.47 3.57 10.89
CA PHE A 56 8.06 2.24 10.84
C PHE A 56 9.10 2.15 9.73
N ALA A 57 9.88 1.07 9.72
CA ALA A 57 10.94 0.85 8.74
C ALA A 57 10.44 0.96 7.29
N GLY A 58 9.20 0.51 7.05
CA GLY A 58 8.49 0.71 5.80
C GLY A 58 7.11 0.05 5.79
N SER A 59 6.44 0.13 4.64
CA SER A 59 5.17 -0.53 4.34
C SER A 59 5.29 -1.41 3.10
N VAL A 60 4.81 -2.66 3.21
CA VAL A 60 4.67 -3.58 2.07
C VAL A 60 3.19 -3.87 1.85
N LEU A 61 2.68 -3.46 0.69
CA LEU A 61 1.27 -3.49 0.32
C LEU A 61 1.06 -4.45 -0.85
N ILE A 62 0.44 -5.60 -0.59
CA ILE A 62 0.23 -6.68 -1.56
C ILE A 62 -1.20 -6.64 -2.10
N ALA A 63 -1.35 -6.71 -3.42
CA ALA A 63 -2.64 -6.71 -4.11
C ALA A 63 -3.63 -5.63 -3.59
N PRO A 64 -3.20 -4.35 -3.51
CA PRO A 64 -4.08 -3.30 -3.02
C PRO A 64 -5.20 -2.99 -4.02
N PHE A 65 -6.30 -2.45 -3.51
CA PHE A 65 -7.31 -1.76 -4.32
C PHE A 65 -7.28 -0.25 -4.04
N ALA A 66 -7.33 0.56 -5.10
CA ALA A 66 -7.24 2.01 -5.02
C ALA A 66 -8.46 2.65 -4.30
N ASN A 67 -9.66 2.15 -4.62
CA ASN A 67 -10.90 2.41 -3.91
C ASN A 67 -11.88 1.30 -4.30
N VAL A 68 -13.01 1.25 -3.62
CA VAL A 68 -13.95 0.14 -3.82
C VAL A 68 -14.93 0.42 -4.95
N GLU A 69 -15.21 1.69 -5.23
CA GLU A 69 -16.01 2.08 -6.38
C GLU A 69 -15.37 1.57 -7.68
N LEU A 70 -14.04 1.73 -7.82
CA LEU A 70 -13.28 1.21 -8.95
C LEU A 70 -13.17 -0.31 -8.91
N LEU A 71 -13.11 -0.93 -7.73
CA LEU A 71 -13.16 -2.38 -7.57
C LEU A 71 -14.46 -2.83 -8.26
N THR A 72 -15.62 -2.41 -7.74
CA THR A 72 -16.96 -2.76 -8.26
C THR A 72 -17.18 -2.40 -9.74
N GLN A 73 -16.64 -1.28 -10.23
CA GLN A 73 -16.71 -0.89 -11.65
C GLN A 73 -15.87 -1.80 -12.56
N THR A 74 -14.67 -2.19 -12.14
CA THR A 74 -13.81 -3.04 -12.98
C THR A 74 -14.40 -4.44 -13.12
N TYR A 75 -15.08 -4.97 -12.10
CA TYR A 75 -15.81 -6.25 -12.23
C TYR A 75 -17.09 -6.15 -13.05
N SER A 76 -17.81 -5.02 -13.00
CA SER A 76 -19.03 -4.87 -13.79
C SER A 76 -18.76 -4.82 -15.30
N ILE A 77 -17.58 -4.35 -15.70
CA ILE A 77 -17.11 -4.31 -17.10
C ILE A 77 -16.62 -5.69 -17.57
N ALA A 78 -16.05 -6.52 -16.68
CA ALA A 78 -15.46 -7.82 -17.02
C ALA A 78 -16.46 -8.99 -17.19
N GLY A 79 -17.77 -8.74 -17.09
CA GLY A 79 -18.84 -9.62 -17.59
C GLY A 79 -19.09 -10.94 -16.84
N THR A 80 -18.08 -11.63 -16.31
CA THR A 80 -18.24 -12.98 -15.71
C THR A 80 -17.04 -13.40 -14.86
N ILE A 81 -16.83 -12.84 -13.65
CA ILE A 81 -16.15 -13.56 -12.55
C ILE A 81 -16.77 -13.12 -11.22
N PRO A 82 -17.57 -13.98 -10.54
CA PRO A 82 -18.16 -13.66 -9.26
C PRO A 82 -17.09 -13.78 -8.18
N LEU A 83 -16.39 -12.66 -7.95
CA LEU A 83 -15.62 -12.18 -6.79
C LEU A 83 -14.97 -13.14 -5.77
N LEU A 84 -15.45 -14.34 -5.47
CA LEU A 84 -15.18 -14.99 -4.19
C LEU A 84 -15.46 -16.50 -4.19
N SER A 85 -14.72 -17.32 -4.94
CA SER A 85 -14.94 -18.79 -4.90
C SER A 85 -14.87 -19.41 -3.49
N PRO A 86 -14.15 -18.85 -2.49
CA PRO A 86 -14.31 -19.25 -1.08
C PRO A 86 -15.33 -18.40 -0.28
N VAL A 87 -15.46 -17.09 -0.53
CA VAL A 87 -16.27 -16.19 0.33
C VAL A 87 -17.74 -16.09 -0.10
N VAL A 88 -18.11 -16.48 -1.34
CA VAL A 88 -19.53 -16.71 -1.74
C VAL A 88 -20.21 -17.74 -0.84
N ARG A 89 -19.43 -18.64 -0.23
CA ARG A 89 -19.90 -19.61 0.76
C ARG A 89 -20.30 -18.99 2.10
N TRP A 90 -19.91 -17.74 2.37
CA TRP A 90 -20.21 -17.03 3.61
C TRP A 90 -20.78 -15.62 3.34
N PRO A 91 -22.09 -15.51 3.02
CA PRO A 91 -22.75 -14.26 2.66
C PRO A 91 -22.52 -13.11 3.66
N LYS A 92 -22.40 -13.44 4.96
CA LYS A 92 -22.14 -12.45 6.02
C LYS A 92 -20.75 -11.81 5.95
N ALA A 93 -19.75 -12.49 5.39
CA ALA A 93 -18.39 -11.99 5.23
C ALA A 93 -18.31 -11.08 4.01
N LEU A 94 -19.08 -11.42 2.97
CA LEU A 94 -19.40 -10.55 1.84
C LEU A 94 -20.10 -9.27 2.28
N ASP A 95 -21.15 -9.36 3.08
CA ASP A 95 -21.87 -8.19 3.60
C ASP A 95 -20.99 -7.36 4.55
N TRP A 96 -20.14 -8.01 5.34
CA TRP A 96 -19.15 -7.34 6.19
C TRP A 96 -18.09 -6.62 5.36
N LEU A 97 -17.53 -7.28 4.35
CA LEU A 97 -16.58 -6.71 3.40
C LEU A 97 -17.24 -5.54 2.68
N ASN A 98 -18.45 -5.71 2.15
CA ASN A 98 -19.28 -4.66 1.57
C ASN A 98 -19.54 -3.51 2.54
N SER A 99 -19.79 -3.76 3.83
CA SER A 99 -19.97 -2.69 4.83
C SER A 99 -18.69 -1.92 5.14
N PHE A 100 -17.54 -2.58 5.11
CA PHE A 100 -16.23 -1.97 5.24
C PHE A 100 -15.86 -1.17 3.97
N ILE A 101 -16.22 -1.73 2.82
CA ILE A 101 -16.14 -1.14 1.49
C ILE A 101 -16.98 0.14 1.39
N ILE A 102 -18.21 0.12 1.92
CA ILE A 102 -19.14 1.24 1.99
C ILE A 102 -18.64 2.30 2.99
N SER A 103 -17.78 1.92 3.95
CA SER A 103 -17.04 2.88 4.78
C SER A 103 -15.91 3.50 3.94
N LYS A 104 -16.31 4.47 3.11
CA LYS A 104 -15.56 5.29 2.15
C LYS A 104 -14.16 5.74 2.61
N TRP A 105 -13.18 4.85 2.55
CA TRP A 105 -11.78 5.25 2.64
C TRP A 105 -11.10 4.87 1.34
N PRO A 106 -11.05 5.80 0.36
CA PRO A 106 -10.25 5.60 -0.83
C PRO A 106 -8.77 5.46 -0.43
N SER A 107 -8.24 4.24 -0.49
CA SER A 107 -6.84 3.91 -0.19
C SER A 107 -5.89 4.84 -0.93
N LYS A 108 -6.24 5.22 -2.16
CA LYS A 108 -5.50 6.18 -2.99
C LYS A 108 -5.37 7.57 -2.36
N ASP A 109 -6.45 8.10 -1.79
CA ASP A 109 -6.44 9.44 -1.21
C ASP A 109 -5.75 9.39 0.16
N LYS A 110 -5.95 8.30 0.92
CA LYS A 110 -5.25 8.09 2.21
C LYS A 110 -3.74 8.00 2.04
N LEU A 111 -3.29 7.22 1.07
CA LEU A 111 -1.87 7.05 0.80
C LEU A 111 -1.26 8.37 0.35
N ALA A 112 -1.95 9.10 -0.54
CA ALA A 112 -1.52 10.43 -0.96
C ALA A 112 -1.47 11.43 0.21
N GLU A 113 -2.44 11.41 1.13
CA GLU A 113 -2.42 12.23 2.36
C GLU A 113 -1.24 11.86 3.28
N LEU A 114 -0.97 10.56 3.46
CA LEU A 114 0.18 10.07 4.20
C LEU A 114 1.48 10.59 3.58
N ILE A 115 1.69 10.41 2.28
CA ILE A 115 2.90 10.89 1.59
C ILE A 115 3.06 12.40 1.77
N ARG A 116 2.02 13.21 1.49
CA ARG A 116 2.07 14.67 1.70
C ARG A 116 2.47 15.05 3.13
N ARG A 117 1.91 14.34 4.12
CA ARG A 117 2.24 14.57 5.53
C ARG A 117 3.71 14.27 5.81
N LEU A 118 4.27 13.17 5.30
CA LEU A 118 5.67 12.80 5.52
C LEU A 118 6.64 13.75 4.81
N GLU A 119 6.33 14.15 3.57
CA GLU A 119 7.10 15.17 2.83
C GLU A 119 7.11 16.51 3.58
N THR A 120 5.97 16.91 4.18
CA THR A 120 5.89 18.12 5.00
C THR A 120 6.74 18.02 6.27
N LEU A 121 6.67 16.88 6.98
CA LEU A 121 7.41 16.69 8.22
C LEU A 121 8.93 16.63 7.99
N TRP A 122 9.39 16.11 6.85
CA TRP A 122 10.80 16.09 6.48
C TRP A 122 11.44 17.48 6.43
N LEU A 123 10.67 18.52 6.07
CA LEU A 123 11.15 19.91 6.07
C LEU A 123 11.46 20.42 7.49
N SER A 124 10.76 19.92 8.51
CA SER A 124 10.94 20.33 9.91
C SER A 124 11.85 19.40 10.71
N GLU A 125 11.87 18.10 10.40
CA GLU A 125 12.59 17.08 11.16
C GLU A 125 13.42 16.18 10.22
N LYS A 126 14.74 16.44 10.18
CA LYS A 126 15.67 15.60 9.42
C LYS A 126 15.75 14.22 10.08
N GLY A 127 15.35 13.18 9.34
CA GLY A 127 15.33 11.79 9.82
C GLY A 127 14.05 11.03 9.50
N ILE A 128 12.98 11.74 9.11
CA ILE A 128 11.74 11.12 8.66
C ILE A 128 11.93 10.49 7.29
N ARG A 129 11.89 9.16 7.21
CA ARG A 129 12.00 8.44 5.95
C ARG A 129 10.86 7.44 5.80
N TYR A 130 10.20 7.44 4.64
CA TYR A 130 9.31 6.34 4.26
C TYR A 130 9.97 5.43 3.22
N ASP A 131 9.67 4.13 3.34
CA ASP A 131 9.87 3.14 2.30
C ASP A 131 8.52 2.42 2.11
N ILE A 132 7.87 2.63 0.96
CA ILE A 132 6.58 2.02 0.64
C ILE A 132 6.73 1.22 -0.64
N THR A 133 6.43 -0.08 -0.56
CA THR A 133 6.47 -0.98 -1.71
C THR A 133 5.08 -1.57 -1.96
N ILE A 134 4.54 -1.33 -3.16
CA ILE A 134 3.30 -1.90 -3.66
C ILE A 134 3.65 -3.08 -4.57
N ILE A 135 3.09 -4.25 -4.32
CA ILE A 135 3.33 -5.47 -5.10
C ILE A 135 2.00 -6.04 -5.59
N HIS A 136 1.89 -6.38 -6.87
CA HIS A 136 0.64 -6.93 -7.43
C HIS A 136 0.93 -7.82 -8.64
N ALA A 137 0.54 -9.08 -8.57
CA ALA A 137 0.70 -10.01 -9.68
C ALA A 137 -0.19 -9.63 -10.86
N GLN A 138 0.36 -9.71 -12.08
CA GLN A 138 -0.39 -9.41 -13.30
C GLN A 138 -1.50 -10.45 -13.56
N ASP A 139 -1.29 -11.69 -13.12
CA ASP A 139 -2.25 -12.79 -13.18
C ASP A 139 -3.16 -12.91 -11.95
N ASP A 140 -3.27 -11.85 -11.13
CA ASP A 140 -4.28 -11.77 -10.09
C ASP A 140 -5.69 -11.69 -10.72
N TYR A 141 -6.44 -12.79 -10.60
CA TYR A 141 -7.83 -12.89 -11.08
C TYR A 141 -8.84 -12.31 -10.09
N ASP A 142 -8.43 -12.09 -8.85
CA ASP A 142 -9.30 -11.58 -7.80
C ASP A 142 -9.32 -10.06 -7.83
N ILE A 143 -8.18 -9.37 -8.01
CA ILE A 143 -8.09 -7.91 -8.12
C ILE A 143 -7.27 -7.50 -9.35
N PRO A 144 -7.80 -6.62 -10.23
CA PRO A 144 -7.02 -6.10 -11.34
C PRO A 144 -5.79 -5.30 -10.87
N TRP A 145 -4.60 -5.70 -11.31
CA TRP A 145 -3.34 -5.05 -10.97
C TRP A 145 -3.26 -3.55 -11.37
N SER A 146 -4.14 -3.07 -12.26
CA SER A 146 -4.32 -1.65 -12.58
C SER A 146 -4.66 -0.78 -11.36
N HIS A 147 -5.24 -1.37 -10.31
CA HIS A 147 -5.44 -0.67 -9.04
C HIS A 147 -4.13 -0.23 -8.39
N SER A 148 -3.06 -1.00 -8.54
CA SER A 148 -1.73 -0.62 -8.04
C SER A 148 -1.20 0.60 -8.79
N HIS A 149 -1.39 0.67 -10.12
CA HIS A 149 -0.99 1.82 -10.91
C HIS A 149 -1.69 3.09 -10.46
N ILE A 150 -2.99 3.03 -10.20
CA ILE A 150 -3.77 4.19 -9.75
C ILE A 150 -3.34 4.61 -8.35
N LEU A 151 -3.14 3.64 -7.45
CA LEU A 151 -2.65 3.91 -6.10
C LEU A 151 -1.25 4.54 -6.12
N PHE A 152 -0.34 3.98 -6.91
CA PHE A 152 1.01 4.51 -7.12
C PHE A 152 0.98 5.90 -7.75
N TRP A 153 0.10 6.13 -8.73
CA TRP A 153 -0.04 7.43 -9.38
C TRP A 153 -0.42 8.54 -8.40
N HIS A 154 -1.44 8.28 -7.57
CA HIS A 154 -1.84 9.20 -6.51
C HIS A 154 -0.72 9.47 -5.50
N ALA A 155 0.03 8.44 -5.13
CA ALA A 155 1.10 8.54 -4.15
C ALA A 155 2.36 9.23 -4.71
N ALA A 156 2.72 8.97 -5.97
CA ALA A 156 3.82 9.65 -6.65
C ALA A 156 3.51 11.15 -6.83
N ASN A 157 2.31 11.50 -7.26
CA ASN A 157 1.88 12.90 -7.36
C ASN A 157 1.82 13.61 -6.00
N ALA A 158 1.61 12.87 -4.90
CA ALA A 158 1.64 13.44 -3.56
C ALA A 158 3.05 13.90 -3.10
N THR A 159 4.11 13.48 -3.79
CA THR A 159 5.48 14.00 -3.58
C THR A 159 5.75 15.31 -4.31
N ARG A 160 4.83 15.77 -5.16
CA ARG A 160 5.03 16.91 -6.05
C ARG A 160 4.27 18.14 -5.55
N LEU A 161 4.73 19.32 -5.97
CA LEU A 161 4.00 20.56 -5.78
C LEU A 161 2.70 20.56 -6.59
N PRO A 162 1.63 21.25 -6.13
CA PRO A 162 0.33 21.25 -6.81
C PRO A 162 0.38 21.62 -8.30
N GLU A 163 1.27 22.53 -8.67
CA GLU A 163 1.49 23.00 -10.04
C GLU A 163 2.23 22.01 -10.95
N ALA A 164 2.82 20.95 -10.37
CA ALA A 164 3.61 19.95 -11.08
C ALA A 164 2.94 18.56 -11.10
N ILE A 165 1.66 18.47 -10.73
CA ILE A 165 0.88 17.22 -10.77
C ILE A 165 0.77 16.72 -12.22
N LEU A 166 1.07 15.44 -12.43
CA LEU A 166 0.99 14.79 -13.72
C LEU A 166 -0.36 14.08 -13.88
N SER A 167 -0.90 14.07 -15.10
CA SER A 167 -1.96 13.15 -15.50
C SER A 167 -1.52 11.69 -15.36
N PHE A 168 -2.46 10.75 -15.46
CA PHE A 168 -2.13 9.32 -15.37
C PHE A 168 -1.20 8.91 -16.51
N GLU A 169 -1.49 9.35 -17.72
CA GLU A 169 -0.71 9.06 -18.93
C GLU A 169 0.70 9.64 -18.86
N GLU A 170 0.85 10.89 -18.41
CA GLU A 170 2.16 11.54 -18.26
C GLU A 170 3.03 10.81 -17.22
N LEU A 171 2.44 10.39 -16.09
CA LEU A 171 3.20 9.62 -15.11
C LEU A 171 3.59 8.25 -15.66
N GLU A 172 2.74 7.56 -16.40
CA GLU A 172 3.09 6.26 -17.01
C GLU A 172 4.25 6.39 -18.00
N VAL A 173 4.33 7.50 -18.75
CA VAL A 173 5.50 7.82 -19.60
C VAL A 173 6.75 8.04 -18.75
N GLU A 174 6.67 8.80 -17.66
CA GLU A 174 7.82 9.01 -16.77
C GLU A 174 8.27 7.71 -16.08
N LYS A 175 7.31 6.88 -15.65
CA LYS A 175 7.58 5.55 -15.09
C LYS A 175 8.29 4.67 -16.10
N ALA A 176 7.92 4.72 -17.38
CA ALA A 176 8.56 3.92 -18.42
C ALA A 176 10.07 4.17 -18.53
N GLY A 177 10.53 5.42 -18.34
CA GLY A 177 11.96 5.76 -18.29
C GLY A 177 12.67 5.33 -17.00
N ARG A 178 11.92 4.97 -15.95
CA ARG A 178 12.41 4.53 -14.64
C ARG A 178 12.25 3.02 -14.39
N LYS A 179 11.69 2.29 -15.36
CA LYS A 179 11.47 0.84 -15.25
C LYS A 179 12.82 0.13 -15.22
N SER A 180 13.08 -0.59 -14.14
CA SER A 180 14.12 -1.62 -14.12
C SER A 180 13.45 -2.96 -14.42
N ASP A 181 13.79 -3.53 -15.57
CA ASP A 181 13.54 -4.94 -15.83
C ASP A 181 14.63 -5.73 -15.10
N LEU A 182 14.24 -6.42 -14.03
CA LEU A 182 15.18 -7.17 -13.18
C LEU A 182 15.45 -8.57 -13.74
N GLY A 183 14.98 -8.90 -14.95
CA GLY A 183 15.37 -10.10 -15.68
C GLY A 183 14.66 -11.39 -15.26
N ASP A 184 13.87 -11.37 -14.18
CA ASP A 184 13.34 -12.56 -13.51
C ASP A 184 11.79 -12.59 -13.42
N GLY A 185 11.09 -11.96 -14.37
CA GLY A 185 9.63 -12.07 -14.48
C GLY A 185 8.83 -11.12 -13.58
N TRP A 186 9.43 -9.99 -13.17
CA TRP A 186 8.68 -8.85 -12.63
C TRP A 186 9.29 -7.52 -13.03
N ARG A 187 8.43 -6.50 -13.12
CA ARG A 187 8.82 -5.12 -13.40
C ARG A 187 8.81 -4.30 -12.12
N GLU A 188 9.84 -3.50 -11.91
CA GLU A 188 9.91 -2.56 -10.79
C GLU A 188 10.01 -1.11 -11.29
N VAL A 189 9.28 -0.22 -10.64
CA VAL A 189 9.44 1.22 -10.76
C VAL A 189 9.68 1.80 -9.39
N ALA A 190 10.76 2.58 -9.24
CA ALA A 190 11.05 3.33 -8.03
C ALA A 190 10.85 4.84 -8.25
N TRP A 191 10.14 5.46 -7.32
CA TRP A 191 9.88 6.89 -7.27
C TRP A 191 10.41 7.46 -5.97
N ARG A 192 11.31 8.45 -6.04
CA ARG A 192 11.90 9.10 -4.87
C ARG A 192 11.24 10.46 -4.65
N GLY A 193 10.67 10.66 -3.47
CA GLY A 193 10.36 11.98 -2.93
C GLY A 193 11.52 12.48 -2.06
N ASP A 194 11.35 13.62 -1.41
CA ASP A 194 12.38 14.19 -0.53
C ASP A 194 12.47 13.39 0.78
N ALA A 195 11.31 12.96 1.29
CA ALA A 195 11.17 12.20 2.53
C ALA A 195 11.20 10.68 2.35
N GLY A 196 11.41 10.13 1.15
CA GLY A 196 11.39 8.67 1.00
C GLY A 196 11.31 8.11 -0.40
N VAL A 197 10.98 6.83 -0.48
CA VAL A 197 10.87 6.07 -1.72
C VAL A 197 9.57 5.28 -1.79
N LEU A 198 8.89 5.39 -2.92
CA LEU A 198 7.78 4.53 -3.33
C LEU A 198 8.26 3.55 -4.39
N ARG A 199 7.83 2.30 -4.30
CA ARG A 199 8.08 1.28 -5.33
C ARG A 199 6.79 0.63 -5.75
N GLU A 200 6.69 0.35 -7.04
CA GLU A 200 5.68 -0.53 -7.61
C GLU A 200 6.39 -1.71 -8.23
N GLN A 201 5.99 -2.92 -7.82
CA GLN A 201 6.51 -4.19 -8.31
C GLN A 201 5.36 -4.99 -8.90
N ILE A 202 5.41 -5.24 -10.20
CA ILE A 202 4.41 -6.01 -10.93
C ILE A 202 5.06 -7.31 -11.42
N PRO A 203 5.03 -8.39 -10.62
CA PRO A 203 5.36 -9.72 -11.10
C PRO A 203 4.36 -10.20 -12.13
N ASP A 204 4.85 -10.90 -13.15
CA ASP A 204 4.01 -11.45 -14.21
C ASP A 204 3.12 -12.57 -13.65
N HIS A 205 3.61 -13.26 -12.62
CA HIS A 205 2.93 -14.35 -11.94
C HIS A 205 2.91 -14.21 -10.43
N GLY A 206 1.85 -14.73 -9.81
CA GLY A 206 1.73 -14.82 -8.36
C GLY A 206 0.31 -15.06 -7.87
N LEU A 207 -0.72 -14.85 -8.70
CA LEU A 207 -2.13 -14.86 -8.25
C LEU A 207 -2.35 -13.96 -7.02
N HIS A 208 -3.57 -13.96 -6.46
CA HIS A 208 -3.91 -13.09 -5.33
C HIS A 208 -3.17 -13.45 -4.03
N ASP A 209 -3.17 -14.74 -3.70
CA ASP A 209 -2.64 -15.24 -2.42
C ASP A 209 -1.26 -15.91 -2.57
N GLN A 210 -0.97 -16.55 -3.72
CA GLN A 210 0.29 -17.28 -3.89
C GLN A 210 1.49 -16.34 -3.97
N ILE A 211 1.30 -15.08 -4.34
CA ILE A 211 2.36 -14.06 -4.39
C ILE A 211 3.06 -13.90 -3.04
N MET A 212 2.36 -14.22 -1.94
CA MET A 212 2.89 -14.17 -0.58
C MET A 212 4.10 -15.07 -0.35
N ILE A 213 4.25 -16.16 -1.12
CA ILE A 213 5.42 -17.05 -1.04
C ILE A 213 6.53 -16.68 -2.03
N TYR A 214 6.34 -15.62 -2.83
CA TYR A 214 7.29 -15.22 -3.87
C TYR A 214 8.41 -14.38 -3.27
N LEU A 215 9.61 -14.55 -3.82
CA LEU A 215 10.82 -13.86 -3.36
C LEU A 215 10.68 -12.33 -3.36
N VAL A 216 9.91 -11.77 -4.30
CA VAL A 216 9.64 -10.33 -4.41
C VAL A 216 9.10 -9.74 -3.10
N VAL A 217 8.26 -10.51 -2.38
CA VAL A 217 7.68 -10.08 -1.10
C VAL A 217 8.73 -10.07 0.01
N SER A 218 9.49 -11.15 0.17
CA SER A 218 10.55 -11.22 1.18
C SER A 218 11.65 -10.18 0.93
N LEU A 219 11.97 -9.93 -0.34
CA LEU A 219 12.94 -8.92 -0.74
C LEU A 219 12.45 -7.50 -0.40
N ALA A 220 11.16 -7.20 -0.62
CA ALA A 220 10.59 -5.92 -0.24
C ALA A 220 10.64 -5.68 1.27
N VAL A 221 10.31 -6.69 2.09
CA VAL A 221 10.43 -6.61 3.56
C VAL A 221 11.88 -6.40 4.00
N ALA A 222 12.83 -7.17 3.44
CA ALA A 222 14.25 -7.03 3.75
C ALA A 222 14.77 -5.63 3.38
N ARG A 223 14.38 -5.10 2.21
CA ARG A 223 14.76 -3.75 1.75
C ARG A 223 14.22 -2.66 2.67
N ALA A 224 12.97 -2.77 3.12
CA ALA A 224 12.37 -1.80 4.05
C ALA A 224 13.09 -1.76 5.40
N LEU A 225 13.54 -2.91 5.91
CA LEU A 225 14.35 -2.95 7.13
C LEU A 225 15.75 -2.34 6.90
N GLN A 226 16.40 -2.67 5.78
CA GLN A 226 17.74 -2.18 5.44
C GLN A 226 17.79 -0.69 5.07
N SER A 227 16.68 -0.08 4.62
CA SER A 227 16.67 1.34 4.28
C SER A 227 16.92 2.25 5.49
N GLN A 228 16.72 1.73 6.70
CA GLN A 228 16.99 2.43 7.95
C GLN A 228 18.48 2.40 8.33
N ASP A 229 19.26 1.45 7.81
CA ASP A 229 20.69 1.29 8.14
C ASP A 229 21.62 2.21 7.32
N ARG A 230 21.07 3.04 6.42
CA ARG A 230 21.86 3.97 5.59
C ARG A 230 22.11 5.29 6.33
N GLU A 231 23.24 5.32 7.05
CA GLU A 231 23.95 6.53 7.51
C GLU A 231 24.39 7.41 6.32
#